data_AF-A0A9P8AU75-F1
#
_entry.id   AF-A0A9P8AU75-F1
#
_cell.length_a   1.000
_cell.length_b   1.000
_cell.length_c   1.000
_cell.angle_alpha   90.00
_cell.angle_beta   90.00
_cell.angle_gamma   90.00
#
_symmetry.space_group_name_H-M   'P 1'
#
loop_
_entity.id
_entity.type
_entity.pdbx_description
1 polymer ?
#
loop_
_entity_poly.entity_id
_entity_poly.type
_entity_poly.pdbx_seq_one_letter_code
_entity_poly.pdbx_strand_id
1 'polypeptide(L)'
;MIRNPAFLRLLIKRQNGSPYTATTMLFFPWHTWAVLFPLVQFVSLVTSQVAQVACNTSIDSAWSFNSLNQSPCMVAAYLGGVCNSGNFTVTPLSEGQLYAGPTLEQANSCRCSSVFYSLISACALCQGRTYERWSLFDLNCTDSVNVPVGE
;
A
#
# COMPACT_ATOMS: atom_id res chain seq x y z
N MET A 1 -27.93 -15.72 14.49
CA MET A 1 -27.17 -16.18 15.67
C MET A 1 -26.30 -17.35 15.26
N ILE A 2 -24.98 -17.17 15.24
CA ILE A 2 -23.93 -18.15 15.60
C ILE A 2 -22.68 -17.29 15.79
N ARG A 3 -22.24 -17.22 17.05
CA ARG A 3 -21.11 -16.42 17.54
C ARG A 3 -19.98 -17.43 17.73
N ASN A 4 -19.00 -17.50 16.83
CA ASN A 4 -17.84 -18.38 17.00
C ASN A 4 -16.71 -17.60 17.70
N PRO A 5 -16.30 -18.00 18.93
CA PRO A 5 -15.38 -17.25 19.76
C PRO A 5 -13.95 -17.80 19.63
N ALA A 6 -13.13 -17.23 18.75
CA ALA A 6 -11.70 -17.55 18.68
C ALA A 6 -10.77 -16.35 18.94
N PHE A 7 -11.31 -15.20 19.36
CA PHE A 7 -10.50 -13.98 19.54
C PHE A 7 -10.23 -13.58 20.99
N LEU A 8 -10.58 -14.40 21.99
CA LEU A 8 -10.46 -14.01 23.40
C LEU A 8 -9.53 -14.89 24.24
N ARG A 9 -8.37 -15.27 23.71
CA ARG A 9 -7.32 -15.97 24.49
C ARG A 9 -5.89 -15.60 24.10
N LEU A 10 -5.56 -14.31 24.05
CA LEU A 10 -4.14 -13.90 23.90
C LEU A 10 -3.71 -12.77 24.84
N LEU A 11 -4.41 -12.55 25.95
CA LEU A 11 -3.91 -11.72 27.03
C LEU A 11 -3.77 -12.50 28.35
N ILE A 12 -2.50 -12.83 28.64
CA ILE A 12 -1.86 -12.76 29.96
C ILE A 12 -2.28 -13.84 30.99
N LYS A 13 -1.62 -15.00 30.92
CA LYS A 13 -1.21 -15.74 32.13
C LYS A 13 -0.02 -16.69 31.85
N ARG A 14 1.19 -16.21 32.08
CA ARG A 14 2.28 -17.04 32.62
C ARG A 14 2.97 -16.25 33.72
N GLN A 15 2.37 -16.31 34.91
CA GLN A 15 3.06 -16.09 36.17
C GLN A 15 3.65 -17.44 36.56
N ASN A 16 4.95 -17.64 36.30
CA ASN A 16 5.74 -18.66 36.96
C ASN A 16 7.12 -18.05 37.20
N GLY A 17 7.37 -17.71 38.47
CA GLY A 17 8.64 -17.20 38.92
C GLY A 17 9.75 -18.25 38.80
N SER A 18 10.96 -17.75 38.57
CA SER A 18 12.17 -18.32 39.13
C SER A 18 13.15 -17.18 39.41
N PRO A 19 14.00 -17.33 40.44
CA PRO A 19 14.52 -16.22 41.23
C PRO A 19 15.72 -15.60 40.53
N TYR A 20 15.62 -14.32 40.21
CA TYR A 20 16.81 -13.51 39.95
C TYR A 20 17.49 -13.33 41.30
N THR A 21 18.43 -14.22 41.55
CA THR A 21 19.46 -14.16 42.57
C THR A 21 19.94 -12.74 42.80
N ALA A 22 20.02 -12.38 44.08
CA ALA A 22 20.60 -11.16 44.61
C ALA A 22 21.84 -10.72 43.81
N THR A 23 21.69 -9.66 43.04
CA THR A 23 22.82 -8.85 42.57
C THR A 23 22.59 -7.45 43.12
N THR A 24 23.28 -7.20 44.23
CA THR A 24 23.68 -5.93 44.81
C THR A 24 23.21 -4.70 44.03
N MET A 25 22.33 -3.92 44.66
CA MET A 25 22.00 -2.56 44.23
C MET A 25 23.29 -1.73 44.22
N LEU A 26 23.95 -1.67 43.06
CA LEU A 26 24.96 -0.65 42.81
C LEU A 26 24.19 0.61 42.43
N PHE A 27 24.21 1.57 43.36
CA PHE A 27 23.73 2.93 43.21
C PHE A 27 24.31 3.54 41.92
N PHE A 28 23.51 3.56 40.86
CA PHE A 28 23.80 4.39 39.70
C PHE A 28 23.48 5.84 40.08
N PRO A 29 24.47 6.74 40.12
CA PRO A 29 24.23 8.12 40.53
C PRO A 29 23.30 8.80 39.53
N TRP A 30 22.31 9.50 40.06
CA TRP A 30 21.20 10.21 39.40
C TRP A 30 21.57 11.26 38.31
N HIS A 31 22.80 11.28 37.80
CA HIS A 31 23.31 12.35 36.93
C HIS A 31 23.66 11.94 35.50
N THR A 32 23.70 10.65 35.14
CA THR A 32 24.03 10.25 33.75
C THR A 32 22.83 10.20 32.81
N TRP A 33 21.60 10.31 33.32
CA TRP A 33 20.39 10.20 32.49
C TRP A 33 19.95 11.54 31.87
N ALA A 34 20.44 12.67 32.40
CA ALA A 34 20.03 14.01 31.96
C ALA A 34 20.55 14.40 30.56
N VAL A 35 21.60 13.74 30.07
CA VAL A 35 22.22 14.06 28.77
C VAL A 35 21.75 13.16 27.63
N LEU A 36 21.21 11.97 27.95
CA LEU A 36 20.72 11.01 26.95
C LEU A 36 19.21 11.16 26.67
N PHE A 37 18.44 11.68 27.60
CA PHE A 37 16.99 11.88 27.44
C PHE A 37 16.57 12.99 26.44
N PRO A 38 17.30 14.11 26.24
CA PRO A 38 16.88 15.12 25.27
C PRO A 38 17.11 14.69 23.81
N LEU A 39 18.04 13.76 23.52
CA LEU A 39 18.29 13.28 22.16
C LEU A 39 17.15 12.42 21.60
N VAL A 40 16.37 11.74 22.45
CA VAL A 40 15.23 10.90 22.03
C VAL A 40 13.99 11.75 21.69
N GLN A 41 13.91 12.99 22.17
CA GLN A 41 12.79 13.91 21.91
C GLN A 41 12.85 14.58 20.53
N PHE A 42 13.99 14.51 19.82
CA PHE A 42 14.17 15.14 18.50
C PHE A 42 13.86 14.21 17.31
N VAL A 43 13.46 12.97 17.55
CA VAL A 43 13.05 12.06 16.46
C VAL A 43 11.61 12.40 16.07
N SER A 44 11.44 13.27 15.06
CA SER A 44 10.14 13.51 14.46
C SER A 44 9.58 12.19 13.91
N LEU A 45 8.41 11.79 14.41
CA LEU A 45 7.66 10.70 13.82
C LEU A 45 7.11 11.21 12.48
N VAL A 46 7.81 10.94 11.39
CA VAL A 46 7.30 11.20 10.04
C VAL A 46 6.23 10.15 9.79
N THR A 47 4.95 10.51 9.93
CA THR A 47 3.87 9.68 9.40
C THR A 47 3.86 9.88 7.89
N SER A 48 4.41 8.92 7.14
CA SER A 48 4.22 8.87 5.69
C SER A 48 2.76 8.51 5.42
N GLN A 49 1.89 9.51 5.39
CA GLN A 49 0.49 9.35 5.01
C GLN A 49 0.34 9.65 3.51
N VAL A 50 0.85 8.73 2.70
CA VAL A 50 0.32 8.56 1.35
C VAL A 50 -1.16 8.23 1.55
N ALA A 51 -2.05 9.10 1.09
CA ALA A 51 -3.48 8.83 1.10
C ALA A 51 -3.74 7.63 0.18
N GLN A 52 -3.65 6.42 0.76
CA GLN A 52 -3.85 5.19 0.02
C GLN A 52 -5.29 5.16 -0.47
N VAL A 53 -5.48 4.93 -1.76
CA VAL A 53 -6.81 4.73 -2.34
C VAL A 53 -7.43 3.49 -1.69
N ALA A 54 -8.50 3.72 -0.93
CA ALA A 54 -9.24 2.67 -0.24
C ALA A 54 -10.27 2.05 -1.18
N CYS A 55 -10.39 0.73 -1.11
CA CYS A 55 -11.42 0.01 -1.84
C CYS A 55 -12.76 0.09 -1.10
N ASN A 56 -13.84 0.09 -1.87
CA ASN A 56 -15.20 0.03 -1.36
C ASN A 56 -15.47 -1.37 -0.80
N THR A 57 -15.81 -1.44 0.50
CA THR A 57 -16.06 -2.70 1.21
C THR A 57 -17.31 -3.45 0.76
N SER A 58 -18.21 -2.78 0.03
CA SER A 58 -19.41 -3.40 -0.54
C SER A 58 -19.15 -4.12 -1.86
N ILE A 59 -17.97 -3.94 -2.45
CA ILE A 59 -17.56 -4.61 -3.68
C ILE A 59 -16.63 -5.77 -3.32
N ASP A 60 -16.96 -6.97 -3.81
CA ASP A 60 -16.06 -8.11 -3.69
C ASP A 60 -14.86 -7.91 -4.63
N SER A 61 -13.78 -7.37 -4.05
CA SER A 61 -12.54 -7.05 -4.72
C SER A 61 -11.36 -7.85 -4.16
N ALA A 62 -11.62 -8.86 -3.32
CA ALA A 62 -10.58 -9.67 -2.67
C ALA A 62 -9.67 -10.37 -3.68
N TRP A 63 -10.22 -10.77 -4.83
CA TRP A 63 -9.49 -11.39 -5.95
C TRP A 63 -8.38 -10.51 -6.53
N SER A 64 -8.45 -9.19 -6.32
CA SER A 64 -7.51 -8.21 -6.90
C SER A 64 -6.32 -7.88 -5.98
N PHE A 65 -6.33 -8.36 -4.74
CA PHE A 65 -5.24 -8.16 -3.79
C PHE A 65 -4.13 -9.18 -4.03
N ASN A 66 -2.88 -8.75 -3.90
CA ASN A 66 -1.74 -9.66 -3.98
C ASN A 66 -1.45 -10.35 -2.63
N SER A 67 -0.47 -11.26 -2.62
CA SER A 67 -0.05 -12.01 -1.42
C SER A 67 0.53 -11.14 -0.30
N LEU A 68 0.88 -9.89 -0.58
CA LEU A 68 1.32 -8.89 0.41
C LEU A 68 0.15 -8.05 0.93
N ASN A 69 -1.09 -8.42 0.61
CA ASN A 69 -2.30 -7.71 1.00
C ASN A 69 -2.38 -6.27 0.47
N GLN A 70 -1.70 -5.98 -0.64
CA GLN A 70 -1.71 -4.67 -1.29
C GLN A 70 -2.89 -4.59 -2.25
N SER A 71 -3.58 -3.45 -2.26
CA SER A 71 -4.68 -3.20 -3.18
C SER A 71 -4.19 -3.04 -4.62
N PRO A 72 -5.02 -3.31 -5.64
CA PRO A 72 -4.65 -3.06 -7.04
C PRO A 72 -4.24 -1.60 -7.29
N CYS A 73 -4.82 -0.64 -6.55
CA CYS A 73 -4.44 0.77 -6.63
C CYS A 73 -3.01 1.03 -6.17
N MET A 74 -2.58 0.37 -5.09
CA MET A 74 -1.22 0.50 -4.57
C MET A 74 -0.21 -0.10 -5.55
N VAL A 75 -0.51 -1.29 -6.09
CA VAL A 75 0.38 -1.96 -7.05
C VAL A 75 0.45 -1.18 -8.37
N ALA A 76 -0.67 -0.62 -8.84
CA ALA A 76 -0.68 0.28 -9.99
C ALA A 76 0.20 1.51 -9.75
N ALA A 77 0.15 2.11 -8.55
CA ALA A 77 1.01 3.24 -8.19
C ALA A 77 2.50 2.87 -8.23
N TYR A 78 2.87 1.69 -7.72
CA TYR A 78 4.25 1.22 -7.79
C TYR A 78 4.72 1.01 -9.22
N LEU A 79 3.94 0.34 -10.07
CA LEU A 79 4.31 0.14 -11.48
C LEU A 79 4.40 1.45 -12.25
N GLY A 80 3.48 2.38 -12.03
CA GLY A 80 3.57 3.73 -12.62
C GLY A 80 4.81 4.48 -12.14
N GLY A 81 5.19 4.29 -10.87
CA GLY A 81 6.34 4.93 -10.23
C GLY A 81 7.66 4.52 -10.88
N VAL A 82 7.81 3.26 -11.30
CA VAL A 82 9.01 2.78 -12.00
C VAL A 82 9.40 3.69 -13.18
N CYS A 83 8.41 4.28 -13.84
CA CYS A 83 8.61 5.02 -15.09
C CYS A 83 8.45 6.52 -14.94
N ASN A 84 8.19 6.99 -13.71
CA ASN A 84 8.10 8.40 -13.38
C ASN A 84 9.09 8.74 -12.24
N SER A 85 10.32 8.27 -12.38
CA SER A 85 11.43 8.51 -11.42
C SER A 85 11.09 8.16 -9.96
N GLY A 86 10.30 7.11 -9.77
CA GLY A 86 9.88 6.61 -8.46
C GLY A 86 8.60 7.22 -7.90
N ASN A 87 7.98 8.21 -8.56
CA ASN A 87 6.78 8.87 -8.04
C ASN A 87 5.60 8.77 -9.00
N PHE A 88 4.57 8.01 -8.63
CA PHE A 88 3.30 7.99 -9.33
C PHE A 88 2.17 7.84 -8.34
N THR A 89 1.24 8.78 -8.38
CA THR A 89 0.11 8.81 -7.45
C THR A 89 -1.16 8.42 -8.18
N VAL A 90 -1.80 7.36 -7.70
CA VAL A 90 -3.16 7.01 -8.11
C VAL A 90 -4.12 7.82 -7.24
N THR A 91 -4.90 8.71 -7.85
CA THR A 91 -5.88 9.54 -7.14
C THR A 91 -7.21 8.81 -6.96
N PRO A 92 -7.90 8.95 -5.82
CA PRO A 92 -9.25 8.41 -5.67
C PRO A 92 -10.21 8.96 -6.74
N LEU A 93 -11.12 8.12 -7.21
CA LEU A 93 -12.14 8.48 -8.20
C LEU A 93 -13.44 8.93 -7.53
N SER A 94 -13.93 10.11 -7.93
CA SER A 94 -15.28 10.57 -7.60
C SER A 94 -16.33 9.84 -8.45
N GLU A 95 -17.61 10.08 -8.15
CA GLU A 95 -18.70 9.49 -8.94
C GLU A 95 -18.65 9.95 -10.40
N GLY A 96 -18.83 9.00 -11.33
CA GLY A 96 -18.73 9.25 -12.77
C GLY A 96 -17.29 9.39 -13.31
N GLN A 97 -16.26 9.37 -12.47
CA GLN A 97 -14.87 9.42 -12.91
C GLN A 97 -14.31 8.02 -13.20
N LEU A 98 -13.33 7.96 -14.12
CA LEU A 98 -12.55 6.78 -14.48
C LEU A 98 -11.07 7.14 -14.61
N TYR A 99 -10.21 6.12 -14.63
CA TYR A 99 -8.81 6.30 -15.01
C TYR A 99 -8.67 6.21 -16.53
N ALA A 100 -8.41 7.36 -17.15
CA ALA A 100 -8.21 7.44 -18.58
C ALA A 100 -6.81 6.95 -19.00
N GLY A 101 -6.72 6.59 -20.29
CA GLY A 101 -5.45 6.29 -20.95
C GLY A 101 -4.44 7.45 -20.87
N PRO A 102 -3.13 7.18 -21.07
CA PRO A 102 -2.12 8.24 -21.13
C PRO A 102 -2.40 9.23 -22.28
N THR A 103 -2.08 10.50 -22.06
CA THR A 103 -1.93 11.47 -23.15
C THR A 103 -0.68 11.15 -23.98
N LEU A 104 -0.51 11.78 -25.15
CA LEU A 104 0.69 11.61 -25.98
C LEU A 104 2.00 11.86 -25.22
N GLU A 105 2.03 12.86 -24.34
CA GLU A 105 3.21 13.18 -23.52
C GLU A 105 3.47 12.18 -22.39
N GLN A 106 2.43 11.45 -21.99
CA GLN A 106 2.47 10.49 -20.90
C GLN A 106 2.63 9.06 -21.38
N ALA A 107 2.41 8.80 -22.68
CA ALA A 107 2.49 7.49 -23.29
C ALA A 107 3.93 7.00 -23.23
N ASN A 108 4.13 5.87 -22.58
CA ASN A 108 5.42 5.18 -22.48
C ASN A 108 5.17 3.69 -22.28
N SER A 109 6.21 2.87 -22.39
CA SER A 109 6.13 1.41 -22.29
C SER A 109 5.47 0.91 -20.99
N CYS A 110 5.47 1.71 -19.93
CA CYS A 110 4.92 1.31 -18.64
C CYS A 110 3.44 1.63 -18.54
N ARG A 111 3.03 2.84 -18.97
CA ARG A 111 1.61 3.22 -18.98
C ARG A 111 0.84 2.53 -20.10
N CYS A 112 1.52 2.18 -21.19
CA CYS A 112 0.97 1.44 -22.33
C CYS A 112 1.05 -0.08 -22.18
N SER A 113 1.35 -0.57 -20.97
CA SER A 113 1.35 -2.01 -20.69
C SER A 113 -0.06 -2.50 -20.36
N SER A 114 -0.43 -3.65 -20.93
CA SER A 114 -1.65 -4.38 -20.54
C SER A 114 -1.68 -4.67 -19.04
N VAL A 115 -0.53 -4.93 -18.41
CA VAL A 115 -0.40 -5.19 -16.97
C VAL A 115 -0.78 -3.95 -16.16
N PHE A 116 -0.27 -2.78 -16.54
CA PHE A 116 -0.61 -1.53 -15.88
C PHE A 116 -2.10 -1.21 -16.03
N TYR A 117 -2.65 -1.41 -17.23
CA TYR A 117 -4.07 -1.26 -17.49
C TYR A 117 -4.94 -2.20 -16.64
N SER A 118 -4.58 -3.48 -16.53
CA SER A 118 -5.33 -4.43 -15.70
C SER A 118 -5.37 -3.99 -14.23
N LEU A 119 -4.26 -3.51 -13.69
CA LEU A 119 -4.17 -3.06 -12.30
C LEU A 119 -4.93 -1.76 -12.06
N ILE A 120 -4.82 -0.77 -12.96
CA ILE A 120 -5.55 0.50 -12.81
C ILE A 120 -7.07 0.32 -13.03
N SER A 121 -7.47 -0.61 -13.91
CA SER A 121 -8.87 -0.99 -14.10
C SER A 121 -9.44 -1.74 -12.89
N ALA A 122 -8.68 -2.70 -12.34
CA ALA A 122 -9.03 -3.35 -11.08
C ALA A 122 -9.11 -2.35 -9.93
N CYS A 123 -8.26 -1.33 -9.91
CA CYS A 123 -8.33 -0.24 -8.94
C CYS A 123 -9.63 0.57 -9.05
N ALA A 124 -10.09 0.89 -10.26
CA ALA A 124 -11.38 1.56 -10.46
C ALA A 124 -12.55 0.69 -9.95
N LEU A 125 -12.54 -0.61 -10.30
CA LEU A 125 -13.53 -1.57 -9.80
C LEU A 125 -13.53 -1.70 -8.28
N CYS A 126 -12.33 -1.76 -7.68
CA CYS A 126 -12.13 -1.82 -6.23
C CYS A 126 -12.76 -0.61 -5.53
N GLN A 127 -12.74 0.58 -6.16
CA GLN A 127 -13.39 1.79 -5.65
C GLN A 127 -14.91 1.83 -5.92
N GLY A 128 -15.47 0.84 -6.60
CA GLY A 128 -16.87 0.83 -7.03
C GLY A 128 -17.15 1.77 -8.19
N ARG A 129 -16.14 2.03 -9.04
CA ARG A 129 -16.25 2.85 -10.26
C ARG A 129 -16.15 1.99 -11.51
N THR A 130 -16.51 2.58 -12.65
CA THR A 130 -16.30 1.97 -13.97
C THR A 130 -14.85 2.14 -14.41
N TYR A 131 -14.40 1.27 -15.31
CA TYR A 131 -13.08 1.33 -15.92
C TYR A 131 -13.19 1.70 -17.41
N GLU A 132 -12.14 2.35 -17.93
CA GLU A 132 -11.97 2.65 -19.34
C GLU A 132 -11.79 1.34 -20.13
N ARG A 133 -12.37 1.23 -21.33
CA ARG A 133 -12.10 0.07 -22.19
C ARG A 133 -10.66 0.15 -22.73
N TRP A 134 -10.00 -0.99 -22.88
CA TRP A 134 -8.64 -1.05 -23.42
C TRP A 134 -8.46 -0.26 -24.72
N SER A 135 -9.38 -0.41 -25.69
CA SER A 135 -9.35 0.30 -26.98
C SER A 135 -9.44 1.82 -26.90
N LEU A 136 -9.84 2.37 -25.75
CA LEU A 136 -9.84 3.81 -25.47
C LEU A 136 -8.61 4.19 -24.63
N PHE A 137 -8.22 3.31 -23.72
CA PHE A 137 -7.03 3.48 -22.90
C PHE A 137 -5.74 3.50 -23.72
N ASP A 138 -5.65 2.66 -24.76
CA ASP A 138 -4.45 2.48 -25.59
C ASP A 138 -4.37 3.43 -26.80
N LEU A 139 -5.28 4.40 -26.93
CA LEU A 139 -5.36 5.27 -28.12
C LEU A 139 -4.05 6.01 -28.45
N ASN A 140 -3.32 6.44 -27.42
CA ASN A 140 -2.02 7.12 -27.57
C ASN A 140 -0.83 6.16 -27.41
N CYS A 141 -1.10 4.87 -27.19
CA CYS A 141 -0.11 3.81 -27.09
C CYS A 141 0.17 3.26 -28.49
N THR A 142 0.81 4.10 -29.31
CA THR A 142 1.29 3.68 -30.63
C THR A 142 2.66 3.02 -30.46
N ASP A 143 2.71 1.72 -30.69
CA ASP A 143 3.93 0.95 -30.50
C ASP A 143 5.08 1.46 -31.38
N SER A 144 6.22 1.70 -30.74
CA SER A 144 7.52 1.44 -31.35
C SER A 144 8.28 0.33 -30.60
N VAL A 145 7.61 -0.47 -29.76
CA VAL A 145 8.22 -1.64 -29.12
C VAL A 145 7.25 -2.81 -29.10
N ASN A 146 7.41 -3.71 -30.07
CA ASN A 146 6.82 -5.04 -30.10
C ASN A 146 6.99 -5.74 -28.74
N VAL A 147 5.91 -5.89 -27.97
CA VAL A 147 5.82 -6.93 -26.94
C VAL A 147 4.98 -8.06 -27.53
N PRO A 148 5.57 -9.21 -27.88
CA PRO A 148 4.80 -10.38 -28.28
C PRO A 148 3.88 -10.75 -27.13
N VAL A 149 2.57 -10.61 -27.33
CA VAL A 149 1.59 -11.23 -26.45
C VAL A 149 1.66 -12.72 -26.77
N GLY A 150 2.38 -13.46 -25.92
CA GLY A 150 2.44 -14.91 -26.01
C GLY A 150 1.03 -15.48 -25.89
N GLU A 151 0.65 -16.24 -26.92
CA GLU A 151 -0.56 -17.06 -27.01
C GLU A 151 -0.61 -18.13 -25.91
#